data_AF-A0A847AMX9-F1
#
_entry.id   AF-A0A847AMX9-F1
#
_cell.length_a   1.000
_cell.length_b   1.000
_cell.length_c   1.000
_cell.angle_alpha   90.00
_cell.angle_beta   90.00
_cell.angle_gamma   90.00
#
_symmetry.space_group_name_H-M   'P 1'
#
loop_
_entity.id
_entity.type
_entity.pdbx_description
1 polymer ?
#
loop_
_entity_poly.entity_id
_entity_poly.type
_entity_poly.pdbx_seq_one_letter_code
_entity_poly.pdbx_strand_id
1 'polypeptide(L)'
;MNKSILIVIVMGISIFACQPPENKTKNDLANPFLTDWETPFEVPPFDQIREEHYIPAIKKGIEQHESEINAIEKNSKTADVENTIVALDQSGELLDRVIGVFFPLNSANTNDNMQSIAREISPLLTSHFDNISLNPVLFKRIKEVYDKKEDLGLDDQQVRATTKYYEDFVRNGANLSEKDQRILREINEELSKLSLQ
;
A
#
# COMPACT_ATOMS: atom_id res chain seq x y z
N MET A 1 6.51 -27.38 78.70
CA MET A 1 7.58 -28.30 79.12
C MET A 1 8.32 -28.72 77.85
N ASN A 2 9.61 -28.42 77.82
CA ASN A 2 10.52 -28.51 76.66
C ASN A 2 10.74 -29.95 76.17
N LYS A 3 11.08 -30.09 74.87
CA LYS A 3 12.33 -30.67 74.32
C LYS A 3 12.18 -30.90 72.80
N SER A 4 12.90 -30.15 71.97
CA SER A 4 14.15 -30.55 71.27
C SER A 4 13.88 -31.35 69.97
N ILE A 5 13.93 -30.69 68.80
CA ILE A 5 15.04 -30.69 67.81
C ILE A 5 15.31 -32.08 67.18
N LEU A 6 15.01 -32.21 65.88
CA LEU A 6 15.97 -32.77 64.92
C LEU A 6 15.68 -32.27 63.49
N ILE A 7 16.69 -31.60 62.94
CA ILE A 7 16.79 -31.07 61.57
C ILE A 7 17.18 -32.23 60.65
N VAL A 8 16.47 -32.39 59.53
CA VAL A 8 17.00 -33.08 58.34
C VAL A 8 16.74 -32.21 57.13
N ILE A 9 17.75 -31.42 56.77
CA ILE A 9 17.83 -30.69 55.51
C ILE A 9 18.16 -31.73 54.43
N VAL A 10 17.17 -32.09 53.62
CA VAL A 10 17.42 -32.81 52.36
C VAL A 10 17.61 -31.76 51.28
N MET A 11 18.87 -31.53 50.95
CA MET A 11 19.36 -30.73 49.84
C MET A 11 18.97 -31.45 48.54
N GLY A 12 17.83 -31.09 47.96
CA GLY A 12 17.38 -31.59 46.67
C GLY A 12 18.11 -30.86 45.54
N ILE A 13 19.04 -31.58 44.92
CA ILE A 13 19.87 -31.14 43.79
C ILE A 13 18.98 -30.72 42.62
N SER A 14 19.12 -29.45 42.22
CA SER A 14 18.55 -28.88 40.99
C SER A 14 19.11 -29.59 39.76
N ILE A 15 18.31 -30.49 39.18
CA ILE A 15 18.49 -30.87 37.79
C ILE A 15 17.61 -29.91 36.99
N PHE A 16 18.14 -28.72 36.70
CA PHE A 16 17.71 -27.96 35.53
C PHE A 16 18.15 -28.79 34.33
N ALA A 17 17.32 -29.77 33.96
CA ALA A 17 17.41 -30.37 32.65
C ALA A 17 17.24 -29.22 31.66
N CYS A 18 18.26 -28.99 30.83
CA CYS A 18 18.15 -28.14 29.66
C CYS A 18 16.89 -28.56 28.92
N GLN A 19 15.83 -27.77 29.03
CA GLN A 19 14.86 -27.75 27.96
C GLN A 19 15.66 -27.36 26.72
N PRO A 20 15.67 -28.17 25.65
CA PRO A 20 16.17 -27.67 24.38
C PRO A 20 15.44 -26.35 24.12
N PRO A 21 16.11 -25.31 23.59
CA PRO A 21 15.39 -24.12 23.20
C PRO A 21 14.20 -24.59 22.39
N GLU A 22 12.99 -24.21 22.82
CA GLU A 22 11.83 -24.32 21.97
C GLU A 22 12.28 -23.69 20.65
N ASN A 23 12.50 -24.55 19.66
CA ASN A 23 12.41 -24.17 18.28
C ASN A 23 11.00 -23.58 18.20
N LYS A 24 10.90 -22.26 18.41
CA LYS A 24 9.79 -21.48 17.92
C LYS A 24 9.73 -21.92 16.48
N THR A 25 8.79 -22.82 16.21
CA THR A 25 8.32 -23.16 14.90
C THR A 25 8.40 -21.86 14.13
N LYS A 26 9.23 -21.82 13.07
CA LYS A 26 9.24 -20.76 12.06
C LYS A 26 7.79 -20.33 11.93
N ASN A 27 7.42 -19.28 12.63
CA ASN A 27 6.07 -18.78 12.56
C ASN A 27 6.05 -18.25 11.14
N ASP A 28 5.16 -18.80 10.31
CA ASP A 28 4.89 -18.28 8.97
C ASP A 28 4.99 -16.76 9.06
N LEU A 29 6.07 -16.22 8.47
CA LEU A 29 6.45 -14.83 8.70
C LEU A 29 5.29 -14.00 8.18
N ALA A 30 4.52 -13.39 9.10
CA ALA A 30 3.52 -12.42 8.74
C ALA A 30 4.19 -11.39 7.82
N ASN A 31 3.58 -11.10 6.68
CA ASN A 31 4.16 -10.17 5.71
C ASN A 31 4.29 -8.80 6.41
N PRO A 32 5.51 -8.25 6.57
CA PRO A 32 5.76 -7.05 7.35
C PRO A 32 5.13 -5.79 6.74
N PHE A 33 4.71 -5.84 5.47
CA PHE A 33 3.92 -4.77 4.87
C PHE A 33 2.46 -4.75 5.35
N LEU A 34 1.94 -5.88 5.85
CA LEU A 34 0.56 -6.05 6.30
C LEU A 34 0.38 -5.84 7.81
N THR A 35 1.39 -5.24 8.45
CA THR A 35 1.42 -4.91 9.87
C THR A 35 1.91 -3.48 10.04
N ASP A 36 1.52 -2.84 11.14
CA ASP A 36 2.04 -1.53 11.49
C ASP A 36 3.54 -1.60 11.80
N TRP A 37 4.26 -0.52 11.51
CA TRP A 37 5.70 -0.41 11.75
C TRP A 37 5.97 0.35 13.04
N GLU A 38 6.55 -0.32 14.02
CA GLU A 38 6.93 0.29 15.31
C GLU A 38 8.32 0.94 15.30
N THR A 39 8.94 1.04 14.12
CA THR A 39 10.24 1.69 13.93
C THR A 39 10.13 3.21 14.12
N PRO A 40 11.21 3.91 14.50
CA PRO A 40 11.20 5.36 14.59
C PRO A 40 10.78 6.00 13.26
N PHE A 41 9.80 6.90 13.30
CA PHE A 41 9.22 7.57 12.12
C PHE A 41 8.58 6.61 11.10
N GLU A 42 8.17 5.40 11.53
CA GLU A 42 7.57 4.41 10.64
C GLU A 42 8.49 4.10 9.43
N VAL A 43 9.79 4.01 9.69
CA VAL A 43 10.77 3.59 8.68
C VAL A 43 10.53 2.11 8.34
N PRO A 44 10.58 1.71 7.06
CA PRO A 44 10.40 0.30 6.70
C PRO A 44 11.34 -0.63 7.50
N PRO A 45 10.84 -1.72 8.11
CA PRO A 45 11.66 -2.69 8.82
C PRO A 45 12.46 -3.54 7.81
N PHE A 46 13.48 -2.94 7.20
CA PHE A 46 14.28 -3.53 6.12
C PHE A 46 14.94 -4.87 6.51
N ASP A 47 15.18 -5.10 7.79
CA ASP A 47 15.72 -6.35 8.33
C ASP A 47 14.70 -7.52 8.30
N GLN A 48 13.41 -7.20 8.19
CA GLN A 48 12.31 -8.17 8.15
C GLN A 48 11.71 -8.33 6.75
N ILE A 49 11.82 -7.30 5.91
CA ILE A 49 11.33 -7.34 4.53
C ILE A 49 12.20 -8.28 3.69
N ARG A 50 11.54 -9.20 2.97
CA ARG A 50 12.14 -10.17 2.06
C ARG A 50 11.49 -10.05 0.69
N GLU A 51 12.19 -10.53 -0.33
CA GLU A 51 11.74 -10.43 -1.72
C GLU A 51 10.41 -11.15 -1.94
N GLU A 52 10.18 -12.28 -1.27
CA GLU A 52 8.91 -13.01 -1.32
C GLU A 52 7.70 -12.24 -0.77
N HIS A 53 7.91 -11.14 -0.02
CA HIS A 53 6.83 -10.35 0.57
C HIS A 53 6.21 -9.36 -0.42
N TYR A 54 6.91 -8.94 -1.48
CA TYR A 54 6.48 -7.85 -2.34
C TYR A 54 5.21 -8.18 -3.15
N ILE A 55 5.23 -9.27 -3.92
CA ILE A 55 4.10 -9.61 -4.81
C ILE A 55 2.80 -9.81 -4.00
N PRO A 56 2.77 -10.60 -2.90
CA PRO A 56 1.57 -10.74 -2.09
C PRO A 56 1.08 -9.41 -1.50
N ALA A 57 1.99 -8.54 -1.02
CA ALA A 57 1.63 -7.25 -0.45
C ALA A 57 1.10 -6.27 -1.51
N ILE A 58 1.70 -6.24 -2.71
CA ILE A 58 1.22 -5.42 -3.84
C ILE A 58 -0.17 -5.86 -4.27
N LYS A 59 -0.41 -7.17 -4.43
CA LYS A 59 -1.74 -7.69 -4.78
C LYS A 59 -2.77 -7.33 -3.72
N LYS A 60 -2.40 -7.39 -2.43
CA LYS A 60 -3.29 -6.95 -1.34
C LYS A 60 -3.54 -5.44 -1.36
N GLY A 61 -2.50 -4.65 -1.63
CA GLY A 61 -2.61 -3.20 -1.78
C GLY A 61 -3.51 -2.78 -2.93
N ILE A 62 -3.42 -3.47 -4.08
CA ILE A 62 -4.32 -3.27 -5.22
C ILE A 62 -5.77 -3.57 -4.82
N GLU A 63 -6.04 -4.74 -4.21
CA GLU A 63 -7.38 -5.12 -3.77
C GLU A 63 -7.98 -4.09 -2.78
N GLN A 64 -7.17 -3.64 -1.82
CA GLN A 64 -7.61 -2.63 -0.86
C GLN A 64 -7.89 -1.28 -1.53
N HIS A 65 -6.97 -0.81 -2.39
CA HIS A 65 -7.12 0.45 -3.11
C HIS A 65 -8.36 0.41 -4.00
N GLU A 66 -8.60 -0.68 -4.73
CA GLU A 66 -9.84 -0.87 -5.49
C GLU A 66 -11.10 -0.75 -4.61
N SER A 67 -11.07 -1.30 -3.39
CA SER A 67 -12.18 -1.19 -2.44
C SER A 67 -12.43 0.25 -1.99
N GLU A 68 -11.36 1.00 -1.71
CA GLU A 68 -11.41 2.42 -1.32
C GLU A 68 -11.96 3.29 -2.46
N ILE A 69 -11.47 3.08 -3.69
CA ILE A 69 -12.00 3.75 -4.89
C ILE A 69 -13.48 3.44 -5.11
N ASN A 70 -13.87 2.17 -4.98
CA ASN A 70 -15.27 1.76 -5.08
C ASN A 70 -16.15 2.46 -4.03
N ALA A 71 -15.64 2.72 -2.83
CA ALA A 71 -16.38 3.44 -1.80
C ALA A 71 -16.60 4.92 -2.18
N ILE A 72 -15.61 5.56 -2.79
CA ILE A 72 -15.71 6.93 -3.31
C ILE A 72 -16.77 7.00 -4.43
N GLU A 73 -16.71 6.07 -5.38
CA GLU A 73 -17.67 6.00 -6.49
C GLU A 73 -19.12 5.81 -6.03
N LYS A 74 -19.32 4.92 -5.06
CA LYS A 74 -20.65 4.55 -4.54
C LYS A 74 -21.19 5.53 -3.49
N ASN A 75 -20.44 6.57 -3.16
CA ASN A 75 -20.91 7.58 -2.21
C ASN A 75 -22.11 8.34 -2.79
N SER A 76 -23.27 8.19 -2.16
CA SER A 76 -24.53 8.78 -2.62
C SER A 76 -24.67 10.27 -2.34
N LYS A 77 -23.78 10.84 -1.53
CA LYS A 77 -23.74 12.30 -1.30
C LYS A 77 -23.20 13.01 -2.53
N THR A 78 -23.64 14.25 -2.73
CA THR A 78 -23.05 15.18 -3.70
C THR A 78 -21.54 15.25 -3.49
N ALA A 79 -20.78 15.25 -4.58
CA ALA A 79 -19.32 15.29 -4.51
C ALA A 79 -18.86 16.59 -3.82
N ASP A 80 -18.00 16.45 -2.82
CA ASP A 80 -17.32 17.53 -2.12
C ASP A 80 -15.82 17.19 -1.98
N VAL A 81 -15.04 18.12 -1.43
CA VAL A 81 -13.59 17.94 -1.29
C VAL A 81 -13.26 16.73 -0.42
N GLU A 82 -13.97 16.56 0.69
CA GLU A 82 -13.73 15.53 1.70
C GLU A 82 -14.04 14.14 1.14
N ASN A 83 -15.19 13.98 0.51
CA ASN A 83 -15.71 12.70 0.05
C ASN A 83 -15.19 12.26 -1.32
N THR A 84 -14.41 13.12 -1.98
CA THR A 84 -13.85 12.84 -3.31
C THR A 84 -12.35 13.11 -3.35
N ILE A 85 -11.89 14.34 -3.09
CA ILE A 85 -10.47 14.71 -3.24
C ILE A 85 -9.64 14.15 -2.07
N VAL A 86 -10.04 14.42 -0.83
CA VAL A 86 -9.35 13.93 0.37
C VAL A 86 -9.47 12.42 0.47
N ALA A 87 -10.65 11.86 0.20
CA ALA A 87 -10.83 10.41 0.18
C ALA A 87 -9.92 9.71 -0.85
N LEU A 88 -9.72 10.32 -2.02
CA LEU A 88 -8.79 9.79 -3.03
C LEU A 88 -7.33 9.95 -2.59
N ASP A 89 -6.97 11.08 -1.99
CA ASP A 89 -5.62 11.35 -1.46
C ASP A 89 -5.20 10.38 -0.35
N GLN A 90 -6.17 9.90 0.42
CA GLN A 90 -5.96 8.92 1.49
C GLN A 90 -6.05 7.47 1.03
N SER A 91 -6.44 7.22 -0.22
CA SER A 91 -6.57 5.85 -0.76
C SER A 91 -5.23 5.30 -1.24
N GLY A 92 -5.09 3.99 -1.22
CA GLY A 92 -3.91 3.30 -1.74
C GLY A 92 -2.72 3.25 -0.79
N GLU A 93 -2.87 3.64 0.47
CA GLU A 93 -1.76 3.75 1.44
C GLU A 93 -0.90 2.47 1.51
N LEU A 94 -1.53 1.29 1.58
CA LEU A 94 -0.79 0.03 1.61
C LEU A 94 0.00 -0.19 0.32
N LEU A 95 -0.59 0.10 -0.84
CA LEU A 95 0.09 -0.06 -2.12
C LEU A 95 1.29 0.89 -2.21
N ASP A 96 1.09 2.16 -1.86
CA ASP A 96 2.12 3.21 -1.85
C ASP A 96 3.27 2.86 -0.90
N ARG A 97 2.96 2.34 0.29
CA ARG A 97 3.95 1.85 1.25
C ARG A 97 4.83 0.75 0.65
N VAL A 98 4.24 -0.22 -0.03
CA VAL A 98 4.98 -1.36 -0.60
C VAL A 98 5.83 -0.92 -1.79
N ILE A 99 5.26 -0.16 -2.73
CA ILE A 99 5.98 0.29 -3.94
C ILE A 99 7.04 1.35 -3.60
N GLY A 100 6.79 2.17 -2.58
CA GLY A 100 7.73 3.16 -2.04
C GLY A 100 8.95 2.53 -1.36
N VAL A 101 8.88 1.25 -0.98
CA VAL A 101 10.04 0.46 -0.57
C VAL A 101 10.67 -0.26 -1.76
N PHE A 102 9.83 -0.90 -2.59
CA PHE A 102 10.29 -1.76 -3.68
C PHE A 102 11.13 -0.99 -4.71
N PHE A 103 10.60 0.10 -5.28
CA PHE A 103 11.27 0.77 -6.41
C PHE A 103 12.59 1.46 -6.01
N PRO A 104 12.71 2.13 -4.86
CA PRO A 104 14.00 2.64 -4.41
C PRO A 104 15.05 1.54 -4.21
N LEU A 105 14.67 0.39 -3.65
CA LEU A 105 15.59 -0.75 -3.50
C LEU A 105 15.93 -1.39 -4.85
N ASN A 106 14.96 -1.54 -5.75
CA ASN A 106 15.20 -2.03 -7.11
C ASN A 106 16.08 -1.07 -7.93
N SER A 107 16.16 0.21 -7.56
CA SER A 107 17.08 1.17 -8.18
C SER A 107 18.47 1.13 -7.56
N ALA A 108 18.57 1.08 -6.23
CA ALA A 108 19.83 1.25 -5.50
C ALA A 108 20.57 -0.06 -5.16
N ASN A 109 19.84 -1.17 -5.01
CA ASN A 109 20.36 -2.45 -4.52
C ASN A 109 19.62 -3.64 -5.16
N THR A 110 19.63 -3.70 -6.49
CA THR A 110 18.91 -4.71 -7.26
C THR A 110 19.66 -6.02 -7.40
N ASN A 111 18.93 -7.06 -7.77
CA ASN A 111 19.42 -8.35 -8.24
C ASN A 111 18.42 -8.97 -9.24
N ASP A 112 18.72 -10.16 -9.75
CA ASP A 112 17.89 -10.84 -10.75
C ASP A 112 16.47 -11.12 -10.27
N ASN A 113 16.29 -11.42 -8.97
CA ASN A 113 14.97 -11.68 -8.40
C ASN A 113 14.15 -10.39 -8.26
N MET A 114 14.75 -9.31 -7.77
CA MET A 114 14.11 -7.98 -7.74
C MET A 114 13.69 -7.52 -9.13
N GLN A 115 14.53 -7.70 -10.14
CA GLN A 115 14.19 -7.42 -11.54
C GLN A 115 13.06 -8.32 -12.07
N SER A 116 13.02 -9.59 -11.63
CA SER A 116 11.92 -10.50 -11.97
C SER A 116 10.60 -10.05 -11.36
N ILE A 117 10.61 -9.62 -10.10
CA ILE A 117 9.45 -9.03 -9.44
C ILE A 117 9.01 -7.77 -10.19
N ALA A 118 9.93 -6.88 -10.55
CA ALA A 118 9.62 -5.65 -11.29
C ALA A 118 8.88 -5.93 -12.61
N ARG A 119 9.31 -6.96 -13.36
CA ARG A 119 8.64 -7.42 -14.59
C ARG A 119 7.23 -7.98 -14.35
N GLU A 120 7.00 -8.65 -13.22
CA GLU A 120 5.66 -9.13 -12.87
C GLU A 120 4.74 -7.99 -12.45
N ILE A 121 5.22 -7.08 -11.60
CA ILE A 121 4.35 -6.07 -10.96
C ILE A 121 4.08 -4.86 -11.86
N SER A 122 4.99 -4.49 -12.77
CA SER A 122 4.82 -3.23 -13.52
C SER A 122 3.57 -3.22 -14.40
N PRO A 123 3.27 -4.26 -15.19
CA PRO A 123 2.01 -4.31 -15.95
C PRO A 123 0.77 -4.33 -15.03
N LEU A 124 0.86 -4.98 -13.86
CA LEU A 124 -0.24 -5.00 -12.88
C LEU A 124 -0.52 -3.60 -12.33
N LEU A 125 0.53 -2.87 -11.94
CA LEU A 125 0.43 -1.50 -11.42
C LEU A 125 -0.07 -0.55 -12.50
N THR A 126 0.44 -0.64 -13.73
CA THR A 126 -0.04 0.17 -14.85
C THR A 126 -1.52 -0.07 -15.11
N SER A 127 -1.97 -1.33 -15.17
CA SER A 127 -3.39 -1.65 -15.33
C SER A 127 -4.24 -1.07 -14.20
N HIS A 128 -3.78 -1.21 -12.95
CA HIS A 128 -4.45 -0.66 -11.76
C HIS A 128 -4.63 0.87 -11.84
N PHE A 129 -3.55 1.62 -12.09
CA PHE A 129 -3.61 3.08 -12.15
C PHE A 129 -4.37 3.60 -13.39
N ASP A 130 -4.36 2.87 -14.51
CA ASP A 130 -5.22 3.15 -15.66
C ASP A 130 -6.70 2.92 -15.31
N ASN A 131 -7.02 1.87 -14.55
CA ASN A 131 -8.39 1.61 -14.08
C ASN A 131 -8.93 2.77 -13.24
N ILE A 132 -8.09 3.40 -12.43
CA ILE A 132 -8.46 4.56 -11.62
C ILE A 132 -8.56 5.82 -12.48
N SER A 133 -7.51 6.15 -13.22
CA SER A 133 -7.40 7.43 -13.95
C SER A 133 -8.41 7.55 -15.10
N LEU A 134 -8.77 6.42 -15.72
CA LEU A 134 -9.76 6.36 -16.80
C LEU A 134 -11.16 5.99 -16.30
N ASN A 135 -11.38 5.97 -14.98
CA ASN A 135 -12.69 5.67 -14.42
C ASN A 135 -13.66 6.84 -14.65
N PRO A 136 -14.74 6.67 -15.44
CA PRO A 136 -15.64 7.77 -15.76
C PRO A 136 -16.50 8.21 -14.57
N VAL A 137 -16.79 7.31 -13.62
CA VAL A 137 -17.59 7.62 -12.43
C VAL A 137 -16.77 8.48 -11.47
N LEU A 138 -15.55 8.05 -11.17
CA LEU A 138 -14.64 8.79 -10.31
C LEU A 138 -14.28 10.15 -10.91
N PHE A 139 -13.93 10.20 -12.20
CA PHE A 139 -13.61 11.46 -12.86
C PHE A 139 -14.78 12.45 -12.85
N LYS A 140 -16.02 11.97 -13.03
CA LYS A 140 -17.21 12.82 -12.93
C LYS A 140 -17.32 13.47 -11.54
N ARG A 141 -17.04 12.74 -10.46
CA ARG A 141 -17.06 13.30 -9.09
C ARG A 141 -15.98 14.37 -8.93
N ILE A 142 -14.75 14.08 -9.35
CA ILE A 142 -13.62 15.04 -9.29
C ILE A 142 -13.95 16.30 -10.07
N LYS A 143 -14.49 16.15 -11.27
CA LYS A 143 -14.89 17.27 -12.12
C LYS A 143 -15.98 18.12 -11.47
N GLU A 144 -16.97 17.51 -10.81
CA GLU A 144 -18.02 18.25 -10.11
C GLU A 144 -17.46 19.16 -9.01
N VAL A 145 -16.49 18.67 -8.23
CA VAL A 145 -15.80 19.49 -7.20
C VAL A 145 -14.96 20.58 -7.86
N TYR A 146 -14.21 20.23 -8.91
CA TYR A 146 -13.36 21.17 -9.64
C TYR A 146 -14.13 22.32 -10.29
N ASP A 147 -15.30 22.04 -10.87
CA ASP A 147 -16.13 23.04 -11.54
C ASP A 147 -16.76 24.03 -10.55
N LYS A 148 -16.94 23.62 -9.29
CA LYS A 148 -17.55 24.44 -8.21
C LYS A 148 -16.53 25.00 -7.22
N LYS A 149 -15.23 24.73 -7.39
CA LYS A 149 -14.20 25.02 -6.36
C LYS A 149 -14.16 26.47 -5.87
N GLU A 150 -14.49 27.44 -6.73
CA GLU A 150 -14.55 28.87 -6.37
C GLU A 150 -15.76 29.22 -5.47
N ASP A 151 -16.83 28.42 -5.52
CA ASP A 151 -18.09 28.64 -4.80
C ASP A 151 -18.17 27.85 -3.48
N LEU A 152 -17.24 26.92 -3.25
CA LEU A 152 -17.25 26.00 -2.10
C LEU A 152 -16.58 26.58 -0.84
N GLY A 153 -16.05 27.80 -0.90
CA GLY A 153 -15.39 28.44 0.25
C GLY A 153 -14.12 27.71 0.70
N LEU A 154 -13.43 27.05 -0.24
CA LEU A 154 -12.21 26.29 0.00
C LEU A 154 -11.03 27.21 0.32
N ASP A 155 -10.08 26.70 1.10
CA ASP A 155 -8.78 27.36 1.23
C ASP A 155 -7.88 27.15 0.00
N ASP A 156 -6.78 27.89 -0.08
CA ASP A 156 -5.84 27.84 -1.21
C ASP A 156 -5.25 26.43 -1.43
N GLN A 157 -5.04 25.66 -0.36
CA GLN A 157 -4.49 24.30 -0.46
C GLN A 157 -5.51 23.34 -1.04
N GLN A 158 -6.77 23.43 -0.61
CA GLN A 158 -7.88 22.64 -1.12
C GLN A 158 -8.18 22.98 -2.59
N VAL A 159 -8.15 24.26 -2.97
CA VAL A 159 -8.27 24.69 -4.39
C VAL A 159 -7.15 24.10 -5.22
N ARG A 160 -5.91 24.15 -4.71
CA ARG A 160 -4.73 23.60 -5.40
C ARG A 160 -4.82 22.09 -5.55
N ALA A 161 -5.16 21.36 -4.49
CA ALA A 161 -5.30 19.90 -4.51
C ALA A 161 -6.39 19.48 -5.51
N THR A 162 -7.58 20.09 -5.42
CA THR A 162 -8.69 19.83 -6.36
C THR A 162 -8.28 20.06 -7.81
N THR A 163 -7.58 21.17 -8.09
CA THR A 163 -7.09 21.49 -9.43
C THR A 163 -6.08 20.44 -9.90
N LYS A 164 -5.14 20.06 -9.05
CA LYS A 164 -4.11 19.06 -9.38
C LYS A 164 -4.73 17.71 -9.71
N TYR A 165 -5.64 17.20 -8.89
CA TYR A 165 -6.34 15.94 -9.15
C TYR A 165 -7.11 15.97 -10.47
N TYR A 166 -7.84 17.04 -10.75
CA TYR A 166 -8.54 17.19 -12.03
C TYR A 166 -7.56 17.16 -13.22
N GLU A 167 -6.50 17.96 -13.18
CA GLU A 167 -5.50 18.04 -14.26
C GLU A 167 -4.78 16.71 -14.47
N ASP A 168 -4.45 16.00 -13.40
CA ASP A 168 -3.79 14.69 -13.46
C ASP A 168 -4.70 13.66 -14.15
N PHE A 169 -6.00 13.61 -13.84
CA PHE A 169 -6.96 12.75 -14.55
C PHE A 169 -7.09 13.12 -16.03
N VAL A 170 -7.15 14.42 -16.35
CA VAL A 170 -7.22 14.88 -17.74
C VAL A 170 -5.97 14.48 -18.52
N ARG A 171 -4.78 14.65 -17.92
CA ARG A 171 -3.49 14.24 -18.51
C ARG A 171 -3.41 12.74 -18.74
N ASN A 172 -3.99 11.95 -17.84
CA ASN A 172 -4.07 10.50 -17.97
C ASN A 172 -5.25 10.02 -18.84
N GLY A 173 -5.92 10.92 -19.57
CA GLY A 173 -6.88 10.55 -20.61
C GLY A 173 -8.33 10.41 -20.18
N ALA A 174 -8.72 10.91 -18.99
CA ALA A 174 -10.10 10.81 -18.51
C ALA A 174 -11.14 11.48 -19.44
N ASN A 175 -10.73 12.47 -20.25
CA ASN A 175 -11.57 13.15 -21.24
C ASN A 175 -11.56 12.52 -22.65
N LEU A 176 -10.79 11.45 -22.86
CA LEU A 176 -10.73 10.77 -24.15
C LEU A 176 -12.02 9.98 -24.42
N SER A 177 -12.28 9.67 -25.70
CA SER A 177 -13.34 8.74 -26.06
C SER A 177 -13.01 7.33 -25.54
N GLU A 178 -14.02 6.49 -25.29
CA GLU A 178 -13.78 5.09 -24.88
C GLU A 178 -12.85 4.34 -25.83
N LYS A 179 -12.89 4.66 -27.12
CA LYS A 179 -12.00 4.08 -28.12
C LYS A 179 -10.55 4.49 -27.87
N ASP A 180 -10.31 5.77 -27.65
CA ASP A 180 -8.97 6.31 -27.45
C ASP A 180 -8.41 5.94 -26.07
N GLN A 181 -9.28 5.79 -25.06
CA GLN A 181 -8.89 5.24 -23.75
C GLN A 181 -8.40 3.79 -23.85
N ARG A 182 -8.99 2.96 -24.72
CA ARG A 182 -8.47 1.60 -24.97
C ARG A 182 -7.09 1.63 -25.61
N ILE A 183 -6.89 2.51 -26.60
CA ILE A 183 -5.57 2.69 -27.23
C ILE A 183 -4.55 3.17 -26.19
N LEU A 184 -4.91 4.11 -25.31
CA LEU A 184 -4.02 4.60 -24.26
C LEU A 184 -3.62 3.49 -23.29
N ARG A 185 -4.55 2.61 -22.89
CA ARG A 185 -4.24 1.45 -22.04
C ARG A 185 -3.24 0.50 -22.68
N GLU A 186 -3.41 0.20 -23.98
CA GLU A 186 -2.47 -0.64 -24.73
C GLU A 186 -1.07 0.00 -24.76
N ILE A 187 -0.99 1.30 -25.01
CA ILE A 187 0.27 2.07 -25.00
C ILE A 187 0.93 2.02 -23.62
N ASN A 188 0.17 2.30 -22.56
CA ASN A 188 0.69 2.32 -21.20
C ASN A 188 1.21 0.94 -20.79
N GLU A 189 0.48 -0.13 -21.13
CA GLU A 189 0.91 -1.51 -20.88
C GLU A 189 2.22 -1.83 -21.63
N GLU A 190 2.34 -1.45 -22.90
CA GLU A 190 3.57 -1.66 -23.67
C GLU A 190 4.75 -0.88 -23.07
N LEU A 191 4.55 0.39 -22.73
CA LEU A 191 5.58 1.22 -22.08
C LEU A 191 6.04 0.63 -20.76
N SER A 192 5.11 0.10 -19.94
CA SER A 192 5.45 -0.54 -18.66
C SER A 192 6.43 -1.71 -18.81
N LYS A 193 6.38 -2.43 -19.95
CA LYS A 193 7.27 -3.54 -20.26
C LYS A 193 8.61 -3.06 -20.82
N LEU A 194 8.60 -1.98 -21.60
CA LEU A 194 9.79 -1.45 -22.27
C LEU A 194 10.67 -0.57 -21.38
N SER A 195 10.10 0.07 -20.36
CA SER A 195 10.83 0.97 -19.44
C SER A 195 11.57 0.26 -18.31
N LEU A 196 11.38 -1.05 -18.15
CA LEU A 196 12.17 -1.88 -17.24
C LEU A 196 13.53 -2.18 -17.87
N GLN A 197 14.45 -1.23 -17.79
CA GLN A 197 15.86 -1.36 -18.22
C GLN A 197 16.79 -1.59 -17.02
#